data_AF-L1P0Y0-F1
#
_entry.id   AF-L1P0Y0-F1
#
_cell.length_a   1.000
_cell.length_b   1.000
_cell.length_c   1.000
_cell.angle_alpha   90.00
_cell.angle_beta   90.00
_cell.angle_gamma   90.00
#
_symmetry.space_group_name_H-M   'P 1'
#
loop_
_entity.id
_entity.type
_entity.pdbx_description
1 polymer ?
#
loop_
_entity_poly.entity_id
_entity_poly.type
_entity_poly.pdbx_seq_one_letter_code
_entity_poly.pdbx_strand_id
1 'polypeptide(L)'
;MIIYHTPIWWFQVPYGLKQYIDEVFIAGMDIICPNDGRSREEPERNYGTGGLMQGKKYMVTTTWNAPLGAFTQPNDFFDQTSVDDGVLFGFHKMNKFVGLSPLEGFHFYDVKKNGTPERIEAYKQAYIAHLKNIFGNK
;
A
#
# COMPACT_ATOMS: atom_id res chain seq x y z
N MET A 1 -6.49 6.16 -11.13
CA MET A 1 -6.50 5.06 -10.13
C MET A 1 -5.21 4.30 -10.30
N ILE A 2 -4.54 3.93 -9.21
CA ILE A 2 -3.32 3.12 -9.25
C ILE A 2 -3.57 1.88 -8.38
N ILE A 3 -3.28 0.69 -8.88
CA ILE A 3 -3.38 -0.54 -8.09
C ILE A 3 -2.00 -1.19 -8.03
N TYR A 4 -1.45 -1.28 -6.84
CA TYR A 4 -0.18 -1.95 -6.59
C TYR A 4 -0.47 -3.41 -6.23
N HIS A 5 -0.06 -4.34 -7.09
CA HIS A 5 0.01 -5.76 -6.76
C HIS A 5 1.47 -6.12 -6.50
N THR A 6 1.81 -6.48 -5.26
CA THR A 6 3.21 -6.69 -4.91
C THR A 6 3.38 -7.73 -3.81
N PRO A 7 4.32 -8.69 -3.93
CA PRO A 7 4.68 -9.50 -2.78
C PRO A 7 5.39 -8.64 -1.73
N ILE A 8 5.35 -9.05 -0.47
CA ILE A 8 6.18 -8.42 0.57
C ILE A 8 7.42 -9.25 0.82
N TRP A 9 8.58 -8.61 0.61
CA TRP A 9 9.90 -9.22 0.77
C TRP A 9 10.61 -8.51 1.91
N TRP A 10 11.02 -9.26 2.94
CA TRP A 10 11.66 -8.71 4.13
C TRP A 10 10.92 -7.51 4.72
N PHE A 11 9.59 -7.64 4.84
CA PHE A 11 8.71 -6.62 5.42
C PHE A 11 8.77 -5.28 4.68
N GLN A 12 9.08 -5.29 3.39
CA GLN A 12 9.11 -4.12 2.51
C GLN A 12 8.58 -4.48 1.11
N VAL A 13 8.31 -3.45 0.31
CA VAL A 13 8.10 -3.66 -1.13
C VAL A 13 9.39 -4.16 -1.79
N PRO A 14 9.32 -4.99 -2.84
CA PRO A 14 10.50 -5.52 -3.50
C PRO A 14 11.36 -4.39 -4.09
N TYR A 15 12.67 -4.62 -4.16
CA TYR A 15 13.64 -3.67 -4.73
C TYR A 15 13.18 -3.08 -6.07
N GLY A 16 12.70 -3.92 -7.01
CA GLY A 16 12.27 -3.45 -8.32
C GLY A 16 11.08 -2.48 -8.27
N LEU A 17 10.14 -2.68 -7.34
CA LEU A 17 9.03 -1.73 -7.15
C LEU A 17 9.52 -0.45 -6.48
N LYS A 18 10.42 -0.55 -5.51
CA LYS A 18 11.02 0.64 -4.87
C LYS A 18 11.82 1.48 -5.88
N GLN A 19 12.61 0.84 -6.73
CA GLN A 19 13.34 1.49 -7.82
C GLN A 19 12.38 2.20 -8.78
N TYR A 20 11.31 1.51 -9.22
CA TYR A 20 10.29 2.11 -10.09
C TYR A 20 9.67 3.37 -9.45
N ILE A 21 9.31 3.30 -8.17
CA ILE A 21 8.76 4.43 -7.43
C ILE A 21 9.75 5.60 -7.41
N ASP A 22 11.02 5.34 -7.09
CA ASP A 22 12.04 6.37 -7.00
C ASP A 22 12.26 7.05 -8.34
N GLU A 23 12.46 6.27 -9.41
CA GLU A 23 12.70 6.80 -10.75
C GLU A 23 11.50 7.61 -11.27
N VAL A 24 10.28 7.11 -11.12
CA VAL A 24 9.07 7.80 -11.59
C VAL A 24 8.78 9.05 -10.78
N PHE A 25 8.93 9.02 -9.45
CA PHE A 25 8.63 10.17 -8.61
C PHE A 25 9.70 11.26 -8.76
N ILE A 26 10.98 10.89 -8.92
CA ILE A 26 12.05 11.84 -9.22
C ILE A 26 11.84 12.49 -10.59
N ALA A 27 11.59 11.67 -11.63
CA ALA A 27 11.35 12.21 -12.98
C ALA A 27 10.09 13.09 -13.05
N GLY A 28 9.11 12.81 -12.20
CA GLY A 28 7.85 13.55 -12.12
C GLY A 28 7.82 14.67 -11.09
N MET A 29 8.95 15.07 -10.48
CA MET A 29 8.95 16.01 -9.34
C MET A 29 8.11 17.27 -9.59
N ASP A 30 8.24 17.90 -10.76
CA ASP A 30 7.51 19.14 -11.10
C ASP A 30 5.99 18.95 -11.29
N ILE A 31 5.54 17.73 -11.58
CA ILE A 31 4.12 17.42 -11.89
C ILE A 31 3.45 16.50 -10.87
N ILE A 32 4.22 15.86 -9.99
CA ILE A 32 3.74 14.92 -8.97
C ILE A 32 3.85 15.56 -7.58
N CYS A 33 5.00 16.17 -7.25
CA CYS A 33 5.27 16.68 -5.92
C CYS A 33 6.42 17.72 -5.94
N PRO A 34 6.12 18.99 -6.30
CA PRO A 34 7.13 20.02 -6.48
C PRO A 34 7.78 20.49 -5.17
N ASN A 35 7.16 20.24 -4.02
CA ASN A 35 7.68 20.58 -2.70
C ASN A 35 7.07 19.70 -1.61
N ASP A 36 7.57 19.82 -0.38
CA ASP A 36 7.10 19.06 0.77
C ASP A 36 5.89 19.67 1.49
N GLY A 37 5.36 20.80 1.01
CA GLY A 37 4.21 21.50 1.59
C GLY A 37 4.55 22.53 2.68
N ARG A 38 5.80 22.59 3.14
CA ARG A 38 6.22 23.53 4.18
C ARG A 38 6.61 24.88 3.59
N SER A 39 6.58 25.91 4.43
CA SER A 39 7.11 27.24 4.10
C SER A 39 8.15 27.68 5.14
N ARG A 40 8.89 28.76 4.85
CA ARG A 40 9.90 29.28 5.79
C ARG A 40 9.28 29.91 7.03
N GLU A 41 8.03 30.36 6.90
CA GLU A 41 7.23 30.97 7.96
C GLU A 41 6.66 29.92 8.93
N GLU A 42 6.37 28.70 8.45
CA GLU A 42 5.92 27.57 9.26
C GLU A 42 6.75 26.29 9.03
N PRO A 43 8.03 26.24 9.47
CA PRO A 43 8.95 25.14 9.13
C PRO A 43 8.61 23.78 9.78
N GLU A 44 7.81 23.79 10.86
CA GLU A 44 7.42 22.60 11.64
C GLU A 44 6.02 22.07 11.30
N ARG A 45 5.34 22.66 10.30
CA ARG A 45 3.96 22.29 9.94
C ARG A 45 3.85 22.00 8.45
N ASN A 46 2.80 21.27 8.06
CA ASN A 46 2.40 21.03 6.65
C ASN A 46 3.31 20.08 5.84
N TYR A 47 4.26 19.36 6.45
CA TYR A 47 5.01 18.33 5.73
C TYR A 47 4.09 17.26 5.11
N GLY A 48 4.26 17.00 3.82
CA GLY A 48 3.49 16.05 3.02
C GLY A 48 2.20 16.60 2.41
N THR A 49 2.05 17.92 2.29
CA THR A 49 0.89 18.55 1.62
C THR A 49 1.20 19.12 0.24
N GLY A 50 2.44 19.03 -0.23
CA GLY A 50 2.89 19.65 -1.50
C GLY A 50 2.69 18.80 -2.76
N GLY A 51 2.11 17.60 -2.66
CA GLY A 51 1.76 16.77 -3.81
C GLY A 51 0.73 17.42 -4.75
N LEU A 52 0.61 16.92 -5.98
CA LEU A 52 -0.32 17.42 -7.01
C LEU A 52 -1.34 16.37 -7.47
N MET A 53 -1.32 15.16 -6.90
CA MET A 53 -2.17 14.05 -7.32
C MET A 53 -3.51 13.98 -6.55
N GLN A 54 -3.97 15.10 -5.99
CA GLN A 54 -5.27 15.16 -5.30
C GLN A 54 -6.41 14.69 -6.20
N GLY A 55 -7.44 14.10 -5.59
CA GLY A 55 -8.58 13.51 -6.30
C GLY A 55 -8.26 12.14 -6.95
N LYS A 56 -6.99 11.80 -7.16
CA LYS A 56 -6.60 10.44 -7.55
C LYS A 56 -6.54 9.53 -6.32
N LYS A 57 -6.72 8.25 -6.60
CA LYS A 57 -6.85 7.17 -5.62
C LYS A 57 -5.83 6.08 -5.91
N TYR A 58 -5.42 5.37 -4.87
CA TYR A 58 -4.61 4.16 -5.00
C TYR A 58 -5.15 3.03 -4.12
N MET A 59 -4.86 1.80 -4.50
CA MET A 59 -5.11 0.60 -3.70
C MET A 59 -3.82 -0.23 -3.70
N VAL A 60 -3.51 -0.85 -2.57
CA VAL A 60 -2.39 -1.80 -2.46
C VAL A 60 -2.92 -3.19 -2.15
N THR A 61 -2.39 -4.18 -2.83
CA THR A 61 -2.68 -5.58 -2.60
C THR A 61 -1.37 -6.34 -2.48
N THR A 62 -1.30 -7.22 -1.49
CA THR A 62 -0.03 -7.87 -1.16
C THR A 62 -0.13 -9.36 -1.02
N THR A 63 0.91 -10.09 -1.41
CA THR A 63 1.03 -11.53 -1.12
C THR A 63 2.09 -11.79 -0.06
N TRP A 64 1.75 -12.69 0.88
CA TRP A 64 2.55 -13.02 2.05
C TRP A 64 2.64 -14.52 2.26
N ASN A 65 3.81 -14.99 2.71
CA ASN A 65 3.90 -16.30 3.35
C ASN A 65 3.51 -16.25 4.85
N ALA A 66 3.57 -15.09 5.49
CA ALA A 66 3.06 -14.94 6.84
C ALA A 66 1.55 -15.28 6.86
N PRO A 67 1.05 -16.02 7.87
CA PRO A 67 -0.38 -16.23 8.04
C PRO A 67 -1.04 -14.95 8.58
N LEU A 68 -2.36 -14.82 8.39
CA LEU A 68 -3.15 -13.72 8.96
C LEU A 68 -3.00 -13.64 10.49
N GLY A 69 -2.80 -14.79 11.15
CA GLY A 69 -2.57 -14.89 12.59
C GLY A 69 -1.41 -14.00 13.09
N ALA A 70 -0.33 -13.88 12.31
CA ALA A 70 0.84 -13.09 12.71
C ALA A 70 0.53 -11.60 12.95
N PHE A 71 -0.54 -11.09 12.30
CA PHE A 71 -0.98 -9.70 12.38
C PHE A 71 -2.16 -9.49 13.34
N THR A 72 -2.79 -10.57 13.83
CA THR A 72 -4.06 -10.50 14.57
C THR A 72 -4.00 -11.13 15.95
N GLN A 73 -3.11 -12.11 16.16
CA GLN A 73 -2.97 -12.82 17.43
C GLN A 73 -2.13 -12.01 18.43
N PRO A 74 -2.54 -11.96 19.71
CA PRO A 74 -1.75 -11.31 20.75
C PRO A 74 -0.44 -12.08 20.99
N ASN A 75 0.65 -11.35 21.26
CA ASN A 75 1.99 -11.90 21.49
C ASN A 75 2.59 -12.67 20.29
N ASP A 76 2.09 -12.43 19.08
CA ASP A 76 2.71 -12.89 17.83
C ASP A 76 3.55 -11.76 17.20
N PHE A 77 4.20 -12.02 16.07
CA PHE A 77 5.31 -11.24 15.52
C PHE A 77 5.03 -9.75 15.27
N PHE A 78 3.82 -9.36 14.89
CA PHE A 78 3.49 -7.96 14.55
C PHE A 78 2.74 -7.21 15.65
N ASP A 79 2.65 -7.74 16.88
CA ASP A 79 2.01 -7.05 18.01
C ASP A 79 0.57 -6.58 17.70
N GLN A 80 -0.19 -7.40 16.97
CA GLN A 80 -1.55 -7.08 16.49
C GLN A 80 -1.63 -5.84 15.59
N THR A 81 -0.51 -5.45 14.98
CA THR A 81 -0.45 -4.36 14.00
C THR A 81 -0.82 -4.89 12.62
N SER A 82 -1.76 -4.22 11.95
CA SER A 82 -2.20 -4.58 10.60
C SER A 82 -1.07 -4.41 9.57
N VAL A 83 -1.24 -4.99 8.38
CA VAL A 83 -0.30 -4.80 7.26
C VAL A 83 -0.19 -3.32 6.89
N ASP A 84 -1.32 -2.61 6.83
CA ASP A 84 -1.41 -1.20 6.42
C ASP A 84 -0.85 -0.24 7.49
N ASP A 85 -1.11 -0.50 8.77
CA ASP A 85 -0.64 0.37 9.87
C ASP A 85 0.82 0.11 10.26
N GLY A 86 1.35 -1.06 9.95
CA GLY A 86 2.72 -1.46 10.24
C GLY A 86 3.60 -1.43 9.00
N VAL A 87 3.69 -2.58 8.33
CA VAL A 87 4.66 -2.84 7.26
C VAL A 87 4.51 -1.87 6.07
N LEU A 88 3.27 -1.50 5.72
CA LEU A 88 2.99 -0.57 4.63
C LEU A 88 2.83 0.89 5.09
N PHE A 89 3.06 1.23 6.36
CA PHE A 89 2.88 2.60 6.84
C PHE A 89 3.65 3.62 5.99
N GLY A 90 4.95 3.37 5.76
CA GLY A 90 5.78 4.23 4.90
C GLY A 90 5.30 4.28 3.45
N PHE A 91 4.81 3.16 2.92
CA PHE A 91 4.24 3.08 1.58
C PHE A 91 2.97 3.92 1.43
N HIS A 92 2.10 3.92 2.45
CA HIS A 92 0.91 4.77 2.47
C HIS A 92 1.26 6.25 2.62
N LYS A 93 2.25 6.59 3.46
CA LYS A 93 2.72 7.98 3.60
C LYS A 93 3.33 8.50 2.31
N MET A 94 4.10 7.69 1.60
CA MET A 94 4.64 8.03 0.28
C MET A 94 3.52 8.36 -0.73
N ASN A 95 2.47 7.53 -0.83
CA ASN A 95 1.33 7.82 -1.70
C ASN A 95 0.57 9.09 -1.26
N LYS A 96 0.41 9.29 0.06
CA LYS A 96 -0.21 10.50 0.61
C LYS A 96 0.61 11.76 0.30
N PHE A 97 1.94 11.66 0.37
CA PHE A 97 2.88 12.76 0.11
C PHE A 97 2.69 13.35 -1.28
N VAL A 98 2.47 12.49 -2.29
CA VAL A 98 2.18 12.94 -3.66
C VAL A 98 0.72 13.37 -3.87
N GLY A 99 -0.14 13.28 -2.85
CA GLY A 99 -1.53 13.75 -2.88
C GLY A 99 -2.57 12.65 -3.14
N LEU A 100 -2.18 11.39 -3.24
CA LEU A 100 -3.13 10.29 -3.45
C LEU A 100 -3.89 9.96 -2.15
N SER A 101 -5.13 9.49 -2.30
CA SER A 101 -5.90 8.94 -1.18
C SER A 101 -6.12 7.43 -1.33
N PRO A 102 -6.04 6.66 -0.24
CA PRO A 102 -6.18 5.21 -0.30
C PRO A 102 -7.61 4.78 -0.58
N LEU A 103 -7.73 3.60 -1.18
CA LEU A 103 -8.87 2.70 -1.10
C LEU A 103 -8.45 1.47 -0.31
N GLU A 104 -9.43 0.78 0.27
CA GLU A 104 -9.21 -0.45 1.01
C GLU A 104 -8.49 -1.50 0.14
N GLY A 105 -7.36 -1.99 0.64
CA GLY A 105 -6.51 -2.97 0.00
C GLY A 105 -7.02 -4.40 0.13
N PHE A 106 -6.20 -5.36 -0.31
CA PHE A 106 -6.46 -6.79 -0.10
C PHE A 106 -5.14 -7.55 0.09
N HIS A 107 -5.03 -8.33 1.16
CA HIS A 107 -3.80 -9.06 1.48
C HIS A 107 -4.03 -10.58 1.44
N PHE A 108 -3.22 -11.27 0.64
CA PHE A 108 -3.18 -12.72 0.54
C PHE A 108 -2.15 -13.26 1.54
N TYR A 109 -2.57 -14.14 2.44
CA TYR A 109 -1.73 -14.73 3.49
C TYR A 109 -1.44 -16.20 3.23
N ASP A 110 -0.31 -16.67 3.77
CA ASP A 110 0.12 -18.07 3.77
C ASP A 110 0.17 -18.71 2.37
N VAL A 111 0.59 -17.94 1.36
CA VAL A 111 0.49 -18.36 -0.06
C VAL A 111 1.51 -19.41 -0.47
N LYS A 112 2.58 -19.63 0.32
CA LYS A 112 3.62 -20.62 -0.02
C LYS A 112 3.43 -21.94 0.74
N LYS A 113 3.15 -21.93 2.04
CA LYS A 113 2.91 -23.18 2.80
C LYS A 113 1.51 -23.73 2.60
N ASN A 114 0.51 -22.87 2.39
CA ASN A 114 -0.89 -23.28 2.27
C ASN A 114 -1.53 -22.86 0.93
N GLY A 115 -0.72 -22.59 -0.10
CA GLY A 115 -1.19 -22.18 -1.44
C GLY A 115 -1.76 -23.32 -2.28
N THR A 116 -2.74 -24.07 -1.78
CA THR A 116 -3.39 -25.14 -2.56
C THR A 116 -4.24 -24.56 -3.69
N PRO A 117 -4.55 -25.32 -4.77
CA PRO A 117 -5.44 -24.87 -5.83
C PRO A 117 -6.79 -24.35 -5.32
N GLU A 118 -7.37 -25.01 -4.31
CA GLU A 118 -8.64 -24.62 -3.70
C GLU A 118 -8.52 -23.28 -2.98
N ARG A 119 -7.44 -23.05 -2.24
CA ARG A 119 -7.20 -21.77 -1.57
C ARG A 119 -6.95 -20.64 -2.57
N ILE A 120 -6.22 -20.91 -3.65
CA ILE A 120 -5.98 -19.94 -4.73
C ILE A 120 -7.31 -19.54 -5.39
N GLU A 121 -8.19 -20.50 -5.69
CA GLU A 121 -9.50 -20.19 -6.26
C GLU A 121 -10.38 -19.42 -5.26
N ALA A 122 -10.38 -19.81 -3.97
CA ALA A 122 -11.09 -19.06 -2.93
C ALA A 122 -10.59 -17.60 -2.83
N TYR A 123 -9.28 -17.39 -2.87
CA TYR A 123 -8.68 -16.06 -2.88
C TYR A 123 -9.05 -15.25 -4.13
N LYS A 124 -9.10 -15.88 -5.30
CA LYS A 124 -9.56 -15.23 -6.53
C LYS A 124 -11.01 -14.76 -6.40
N GLN A 125 -11.90 -15.60 -5.88
CA GLN A 125 -13.30 -15.22 -5.67
C GLN A 125 -13.45 -14.09 -4.65
N ALA A 126 -12.74 -14.19 -3.51
CA ALA A 126 -12.73 -13.15 -2.49
C ALA A 126 -12.18 -11.82 -3.03
N TYR A 127 -11.11 -11.85 -3.81
CA TYR A 127 -10.54 -10.65 -4.39
C TYR A 127 -11.45 -10.03 -5.47
N ILE A 128 -12.10 -10.83 -6.31
CA ILE A 128 -13.10 -10.33 -7.26
C ILE A 128 -14.28 -9.68 -6.51
N ALA A 129 -14.74 -10.28 -5.41
CA ALA A 129 -15.79 -9.69 -4.57
C ALA A 129 -15.34 -8.36 -3.94
N HIS A 130 -14.10 -8.29 -3.44
CA HIS A 130 -13.48 -7.06 -2.94
C HIS A 130 -13.48 -5.96 -4.00
N LEU A 131 -12.97 -6.27 -5.20
CA LEU A 131 -12.95 -5.33 -6.32
C LEU A 131 -14.36 -4.85 -6.69
N LYS A 132 -15.35 -5.75 -6.74
CA LYS A 132 -16.75 -5.37 -6.98
C LYS A 132 -17.29 -4.45 -5.89
N ASN A 133 -16.97 -4.67 -4.63
CA ASN A 133 -17.38 -3.78 -3.54
C ASN A 133 -16.76 -2.38 -3.67
N ILE A 134 -15.45 -2.32 -3.97
CA ILE A 134 -14.70 -1.07 -4.07
C ILE A 134 -15.04 -0.26 -5.33
N PHE A 135 -15.30 -0.93 -6.45
CA PHE A 135 -15.49 -0.30 -7.75
C PHE A 135 -16.93 -0.32 -8.27
N GLY A 136 -17.78 -1.21 -7.77
CA GLY A 136 -19.15 -1.43 -8.25
C GLY A 136 -20.20 -0.51 -7.63
N ASN A 137 -19.89 0.18 -6.53
CA ASN A 137 -20.75 1.22 -5.94
C ASN A 137 -20.52 2.60 -6.59
N LYS A 138 -20.36 2.63 -7.92
CA LYS A 138 -20.20 3.87 -8.71
C LYS A 138 -21.32 4.03 -9.72
#